data_AF-A0A7V9F0X1-F1
#
_entry.id   AF-A0A7V9F0X1-F1
#
_cell.length_a   1.000
_cell.length_b   1.000
_cell.length_c   1.000
_cell.angle_alpha   90.00
_cell.angle_beta   90.00
_cell.angle_gamma   90.00
#
_symmetry.space_group_name_H-M   'P 1'
#
loop_
_entity.id
_entity.type
_entity.pdbx_description
1 polymer ?
#
loop_
_entity_poly.entity_id
_entity_poly.type
_entity_poly.pdbx_seq_one_letter_code
_entity_poly.pdbx_strand_id
1 'polypeptide(L)' 'MLIAELICSDEHCELVLEASGELAELDLLVCDDCGCCLQVVSLSAVEPVELHARVELGAPLELARAA' A
#
# COMPACT_ATOMS: atom_id res chain seq x y z
N MET A 1 4.53 -7.65 -6.85
CA MET A 1 3.54 -6.55 -6.69
C MET A 1 4.14 -5.29 -7.30
N LEU A 2 3.31 -4.39 -7.82
CA LEU A 2 3.78 -3.13 -8.38
C LEU A 2 3.48 -2.00 -7.40
N ILE A 3 4.35 -0.99 -7.40
CA ILE A 3 4.07 0.36 -6.89
C ILE A 3 4.07 1.27 -8.11
N ALA A 4 3.00 2.03 -8.28
CA ALA A 4 2.78 2.89 -9.42
C ALA A 4 2.54 4.32 -8.98
N GLU A 5 3.17 5.27 -9.67
CA GLU A 5 2.76 6.67 -9.64
C GLU A 5 1.77 6.89 -10.78
N LEU A 6 0.60 7.41 -10.43
CA LEU A 6 -0.48 7.68 -11.36
C LEU A 6 -0.84 9.16 -11.36
N ILE A 7 -1.15 9.66 -12.56
CA ILE A 7 -1.69 11.01 -12.76
C ILE A 7 -3.09 10.92 -13.37
N CYS A 8 -3.90 11.96 -13.19
CA CYS A 8 -5.14 12.06 -13.95
C CYS A 8 -4.86 12.24 -15.45
N SER A 9 -5.68 11.63 -16.30
CA SER A 9 -5.60 11.83 -17.76
C SER A 9 -6.10 13.21 -18.23
N ASP A 10 -6.82 13.95 -17.39
CA ASP A 10 -7.22 15.34 -17.68
C ASP A 10 -6.10 16.31 -17.32
N GLU A 11 -5.63 17.09 -18.30
CA GLU A 11 -4.57 18.09 -18.15
C GLU A 11 -4.91 19.23 -17.15
N HIS A 12 -6.18 19.42 -16.82
CA HIS A 12 -6.63 20.40 -15.83
C HIS A 12 -6.75 19.82 -14.42
N CYS A 13 -6.60 18.51 -14.27
CA CYS A 13 -6.66 17.82 -12.98
C CYS A 13 -5.23 17.51 -12.50
N GLU A 14 -4.78 18.25 -11.48
CA GLU A 14 -3.42 18.12 -10.92
C GLU A 14 -3.28 16.94 -9.94
N LEU A 15 -4.19 15.96 -9.98
CA LEU A 15 -4.14 14.80 -9.10
C LEU A 15 -2.97 13.90 -9.46
N VAL A 16 -2.11 13.66 -8.47
CA VAL A 16 -1.02 12.68 -8.52
C VAL A 16 -1.14 11.80 -7.29
N LEU A 17 -1.09 10.48 -7.47
CA LEU A 17 -1.17 9.52 -6.37
C LEU A 17 -0.28 8.31 -6.58
N GLU A 18 0.05 7.65 -5.48
CA GLU A 18 0.77 6.38 -5.47
C GLU A 18 -0.20 5.26 -5.09
N ALA A 19 -0.16 4.16 -5.84
CA ALA A 19 -0.95 2.96 -5.55
C ALA A 19 -0.08 1.70 -5.69
N SER A 20 -0.46 0.63 -4.98
CA SER A 20 0.18 -0.67 -5.12
C SER A 20 -0.83 -1.77 -5.41
N GLY A 21 -0.42 -2.74 -6.25
CA GLY A 21 -1.30 -3.83 -6.70
C GLY A 21 -0.76 -4.57 -7.91
N GLU A 22 -1.63 -5.31 -8.58
CA GLU A 22 -1.39 -5.86 -9.91
C GLU A 22 -1.66 -4.82 -11.00
N LEU A 23 -1.03 -4.96 -12.17
CA LEU A 23 -1.21 -4.02 -13.28
C LEU A 23 -2.68 -3.91 -13.70
N ALA A 24 -3.40 -5.03 -13.73
CA ALA A 24 -4.82 -5.06 -14.06
C ALA A 24 -5.70 -4.32 -13.03
N GLU A 25 -5.29 -4.23 -11.77
CA GLU A 25 -6.00 -3.48 -10.74
C GLU A 25 -5.71 -1.99 -10.85
N LEU A 26 -4.45 -1.64 -11.12
CA LEU A 26 -4.00 -0.26 -11.32
C LEU A 26 -4.68 0.40 -12.53
N ASP A 27 -4.88 -0.35 -13.62
CA ASP A 27 -5.56 0.11 -14.84
C ASP A 27 -7.07 0.39 -14.63
N LEU A 28 -7.67 -0.10 -13.53
CA LEU A 28 -9.08 0.12 -13.20
C LEU A 28 -9.30 1.34 -12.31
N LEU A 29 -8.24 2.00 -11.85
CA LEU A 29 -8.36 3.16 -10.97
C LEU A 29 -8.84 4.39 -11.74
N VAL A 30 -9.73 5.14 -11.09
CA VAL A 30 -10.31 6.38 -11.60
C VAL A 30 -9.99 7.53 -10.64
N CYS A 31 -9.87 8.73 -11.19
CA CYS A 31 -9.72 9.94 -10.42
C CYS A 31 -11.00 10.24 -9.62
N ASP A 32 -10.87 10.41 -8.31
CA ASP A 32 -12.03 10.67 -7.43
C ASP A 32 -12.69 12.03 -7.69
N ASP A 33 -11.95 13.02 -8.20
CA ASP A 33 -12.46 14.38 -8.42
C ASP A 33 -13.22 14.54 -9.74
N CYS A 34 -12.70 13.97 -10.83
CA CYS A 34 -13.24 14.17 -12.18
C CYS A 34 -13.77 12.89 -12.85
N GLY A 35 -13.56 11.71 -12.25
CA GLY A 35 -14.00 10.43 -12.78
C GLY A 35 -13.24 9.95 -14.03
N CYS A 36 -12.19 10.67 -14.43
CA CYS A 36 -11.32 10.29 -15.54
C CYS A 36 -10.46 9.07 -15.20
N CYS A 37 -9.98 8.36 -16.23
CA CYS A 37 -9.00 7.29 -16.03
C CYS A 37 -7.69 7.87 -15.49
N LEU A 38 -7.03 7.11 -14.63
CA LEU A 38 -5.66 7.41 -14.21
C LEU A 38 -4.65 6.81 -15.20
N GLN A 39 -3.56 7.54 -15.43
CA GLN A 39 -2.44 7.11 -16.27
C GLN A 39 -1.25 6.78 -15.39
N VAL A 40 -0.69 5.60 -15.58
CA VAL A 40 0.56 5.21 -14.92
C VAL A 40 1.73 5.93 -15.59
N VAL A 41 2.48 6.71 -14.81
CA VAL A 41 3.67 7.46 -15.30
C VAL A 41 4.98 6.84 -14.83
N SER A 42 4.95 6.06 -13.75
CA SER A 42 6.11 5.35 -13.22
C SER A 42 5.69 4.04 -12.57
N LEU A 43 6.51 3.00 -12.73
CA LEU A 43 6.30 1.67 -12.15
C LEU A 43 7.58 1.17 -11.47
N SER A 44 7.42 0.67 -10.25
CA SER A 44 8.46 -0.02 -9.49
C SER A 44 7.99 -1.41 -9.10
N ALA A 45 8.77 -2.43 -9.46
CA ALA A 45 8.50 -3.80 -9.02
C ALA A 45 9.04 -4.00 -7.61
N VAL A 46 8.22 -4.59 -6.73
CA VAL A 46 8.61 -4.95 -5.37
C VAL A 46 8.36 -6.43 -5.10
N GLU A 47 9.32 -7.03 -4.41
CA GLU A 47 9.25 -8.41 -3.94
C GLU A 47 8.81 -8.42 -2.47
N PRO A 48 7.88 -9.31 -2.09
CA PRO A 48 7.52 -9.49 -0.69
C PRO A 48 8.71 -10.05 0.09
N VAL A 49 9.03 -9.45 1.24
CA VAL A 49 10.04 -9.97 2.16
C VAL A 49 9.35 -10.59 3.37
N GLU A 50 9.63 -11.86 3.64
CA GLU A 50 9.08 -12.56 4.81
C GLU A 50 9.82 -12.16 6.08
N LEU A 51 9.17 -11.34 6.91
CA LEU A 51 9.73 -10.87 8.17
C LEU A 51 9.53 -11.93 9.26
N HIS A 52 10.60 -12.65 9.57
CA HIS A 52 10.62 -13.63 10.66
C HIS A 52 10.83 -12.92 12.00
N ALA A 53 9.77 -12.43 12.62
CA ALA A 53 9.82 -11.88 13.97
C ALA A 53 9.88 -13.00 15.01
N ARG A 54 10.97 -13.07 15.79
CA ARG A 54 11.01 -13.88 17.01
C ARG A 54 10.44 -13.06 18.16
N VAL A 55 9.33 -13.51 18.73
CA VAL A 55 8.79 -12.98 19.97
C VAL A 55 9.35 -13.81 21.12
N GLU A 56 10.28 -13.23 21.89
CA GLU A 56 10.69 -13.82 23.17
C GLU A 56 9.66 -13.44 24.23
N LEU A 57 8.80 -14.39 24.60
CA LEU A 57 7.90 -14.24 25.74
C LEU A 57 8.75 -14.33 27.02
N GLY A 58 9.07 -13.18 27.62
CA GLY A 58 9.61 -13.11 28.97
C GLY A 58 8.68 -13.79 29.98
N ALA A 59 9.27 -14.46 30.97
CA ALA A 59 8.61 -15.34 31.93
C ALA A 59 7.29 -14.79 32.53
N PRO A 60 6.33 -15.67 32.88
CA PRO A 60 5.08 -15.24 33.50
C PRO A 60 5.35 -14.50 34.82
N LEU A 61 4.80 -13.30 34.96
CA LEU A 61 4.69 -12.59 36.23
C LEU A 61 3.84 -13.46 37.17
N GLU A 62 4.48 -14.12 38.12
CA GLU A 62 3.79 -14.75 39.24
C GLU A 62 3.06 -13.65 40.03
N LEU A 63 1.75 -13.55 39.84
CA LEU A 63 0.88 -12.78 40.73
C LEU A 63 0.88 -13.50 42.09
N ALA A 64 1.78 -13.08 42.97
CA ALA A 64 1.63 -13.29 44.41
C ALA A 64 0.35 -12.59 44.87
N ARG A 65 -0.80 -13.29 44.79
CA ARG A 65 -2.00 -12.91 45.51
C ARG A 65 -1.83 -13.38 46.95
N ALA A 66 -1.44 -12.42 47.80
CA ALA A 66 -1.61 -12.51 49.23
C ALA A 66 -3.10 -12.68 49.55
N ALA A 67 -3.44 -13.74 50.28
CA ALA A 67 -4.63 -13.88 51.11
C ALA A 67 -4.32 -14.89 52.22
#